data_AF-A0A973MZG2-F1
#
_entry.id   AF-A0A973MZG2-F1
#
_cell.length_a   1.000
_cell.length_b   1.000
_cell.length_c   1.000
_cell.angle_alpha   90.00
_cell.angle_beta   90.00
_cell.angle_gamma   90.00
#
_symmetry.space_group_name_H-M   'P 1'
#
loop_
_entity.id
_entity.type
_entity.pdbx_description
1 polymer ?
#
loop_
_entity_poly.entity_id
_entity_poly.type
_entity_poly.pdbx_seq_one_letter_code
_entity_poly.pdbx_strand_id
1 'polypeptide(L)'
;EVEIAGVILRHEAERHETRPEISGHFHPKLRLQLKGRRVSRRCFVSSASKIIMPAFGSLTGGLDAHHPEIMGHVGAKAAALVPVSDRLLKFPLAA
;
A
#
# COMPACT_ATOMS: atom_id res chain seq x y z
N GLU A 1 7.42 -11.47 -13.73
CA GLU A 1 7.15 -11.75 -12.31
C GLU A 1 8.15 -12.80 -11.82
N VAL A 2 8.40 -12.91 -10.52
CA VAL A 2 9.34 -13.89 -9.94
C VAL A 2 8.89 -14.33 -8.55
N GLU A 3 9.17 -15.59 -8.20
CA GLU A 3 8.99 -16.11 -6.84
C GLU A 3 10.35 -16.22 -6.15
N ILE A 4 10.46 -15.67 -4.94
CA ILE A 4 11.67 -15.75 -4.13
C ILE A 4 11.26 -16.22 -2.73
N ALA A 5 11.78 -17.37 -2.30
CA ALA A 5 11.53 -17.94 -0.97
C ALA A 5 10.03 -18.01 -0.60
N GLY A 6 9.16 -18.36 -1.55
CA GLY A 6 7.71 -18.46 -1.34
C GLY A 6 6.95 -17.12 -1.38
N VAL A 7 7.63 -16.01 -1.71
CA VAL A 7 7.02 -14.69 -1.89
C VAL A 7 6.97 -14.34 -3.38
N ILE A 8 5.79 -13.96 -3.87
CA ILE A 8 5.61 -13.51 -5.24
C ILE A 8 5.95 -12.03 -5.36
N LEU A 9 6.88 -11.71 -6.26
CA LEU A 9 7.22 -10.35 -6.65
C LEU A 9 6.64 -10.07 -8.04
N ARG A 10 5.73 -9.11 -8.11
CA ARG A 10 5.04 -8.74 -9.35
C ARG A 10 4.85 -7.24 -9.48
N HIS A 11 4.51 -6.78 -10.68
CA HIS A 11 4.32 -5.34 -10.92
C HIS A 11 3.00 -4.85 -10.32
N GLU A 12 1.90 -5.52 -10.63
CA GLU A 12 0.54 -5.17 -10.20
C GLU A 12 -0.01 -6.26 -9.28
N ALA A 13 -0.80 -5.88 -8.26
CA ALA A 13 -1.33 -6.85 -7.31
C ALA A 13 -2.38 -7.74 -7.96
N GLU A 14 -2.38 -9.04 -7.66
CA GLU A 14 -3.38 -9.97 -8.19
C GLU A 14 -4.50 -10.20 -7.16
N ARG A 15 -5.77 -10.01 -7.51
CA ARG A 15 -6.88 -10.05 -6.54
C ARG A 15 -7.03 -11.41 -5.85
N HIS A 16 -6.79 -12.47 -6.60
CA HIS A 16 -7.03 -13.85 -6.14
C HIS A 16 -5.76 -14.58 -5.72
N GLU A 17 -4.62 -13.90 -5.66
CA GLU A 17 -3.39 -14.50 -5.15
C GLU A 17 -3.49 -14.76 -3.64
N THR A 18 -3.27 -16.02 -3.26
CA THR A 18 -3.37 -16.50 -1.88
C THR A 18 -2.00 -16.62 -1.20
N ARG A 19 -0.91 -16.65 -1.99
CA ARG A 19 0.46 -16.65 -1.48
C ARG A 19 0.88 -15.26 -1.00
N PRO A 20 1.94 -15.16 -0.17
CA PRO A 20 2.57 -13.89 0.15
C PRO A 20 2.99 -13.15 -1.13
N GLU A 21 2.62 -11.88 -1.25
CA GLU A 21 2.86 -11.06 -2.44
C GLU A 21 3.44 -9.69 -2.07
N ILE A 22 4.42 -9.24 -2.85
CA ILE A 22 4.87 -7.85 -2.88
C ILE A 22 4.66 -7.32 -4.30
N SER A 23 3.90 -6.24 -4.40
CA SER A 23 3.48 -5.63 -5.67
C SER A 23 3.63 -4.10 -5.65
N GLY A 24 3.47 -3.46 -6.82
CA GLY A 24 3.60 -2.02 -7.01
C GLY A 24 2.40 -1.44 -7.76
N HIS A 25 2.67 -0.77 -8.89
CA HIS A 25 1.70 -0.19 -9.83
C HIS A 25 0.86 1.01 -9.31
N PHE A 26 0.15 0.84 -8.20
CA PHE A 26 -0.87 1.79 -7.73
C PHE A 26 -0.33 3.05 -7.05
N HIS A 27 0.92 3.00 -6.59
CA HIS A 27 1.62 4.09 -5.90
C HIS A 27 0.81 4.67 -4.71
N PRO A 28 0.47 3.85 -3.69
CA PRO A 28 -0.37 4.25 -2.57
C PRO A 28 0.13 5.50 -1.84
N LYS A 29 -0.81 6.41 -1.56
CA LYS A 29 -0.63 7.59 -0.71
C LYS A 29 -1.73 7.63 0.35
N LEU A 30 -1.33 7.71 1.62
CA LEU A 30 -2.26 7.99 2.70
C LEU A 30 -2.56 9.50 2.72
N ARG A 31 -3.84 9.86 2.54
CA ARG A 31 -4.30 11.24 2.60
C ARG A 31 -5.16 11.45 3.84
N LEU A 32 -4.81 12.42 4.67
CA LEU A 32 -5.47 12.71 5.93
C LEU A 32 -5.75 14.20 6.07
N GLN A 33 -6.78 14.56 6.83
CA GLN A 33 -6.98 15.91 7.33
C GLN A 33 -6.53 15.95 8.79
N LEU A 34 -5.47 16.69 9.08
CA LEU A 34 -4.88 16.80 10.42
C LEU A 34 -4.81 18.27 10.81
N LYS A 35 -5.52 18.64 11.89
CA LYS A 35 -5.55 20.01 12.42
C LYS A 35 -5.81 21.08 11.33
N GLY A 36 -6.80 20.81 10.46
CA GLY A 36 -7.17 21.70 9.35
C GLY A 36 -6.23 21.68 8.14
N ARG A 37 -5.19 20.83 8.12
CA ARG A 37 -4.25 20.71 7.00
C ARG A 37 -4.42 19.37 6.30
N ARG A 38 -4.47 19.40 4.97
CA ARG A 38 -4.43 18.20 4.13
C ARG A 38 -2.99 17.68 4.06
N VAL A 39 -2.77 16.48 4.56
CA VAL A 39 -1.50 15.77 4.52
C VAL A 39 -1.61 14.63 3.51
N SER A 40 -0.61 14.50 2.65
CA SER A 40 -0.49 13.38 1.70
C SER A 40 0.92 12.80 1.82
N ARG A 41 1.02 11.52 2.16
CA ARG A 41 2.29 10.82 2.34
C ARG A 41 2.28 9.51 1.57
N ARG A 42 3.40 9.18 0.94
CA ARG A 42 3.64 7.84 0.39
C ARG A 42 3.53 6.83 1.53
N CYS A 43 2.87 5.71 1.28
CA CYS A 43 2.72 4.65 2.25
C CYS A 43 2.84 3.30 1.56
N PHE A 44 3.23 2.27 2.31
CA PHE A 44 2.93 0.90 1.92
C PHE A 44 1.47 0.61 2.28
N VAL A 45 0.84 -0.29 1.55
CA VAL A 45 -0.42 -0.90 2.00
C VAL A 45 -0.12 -2.35 2.32
N SER A 46 -0.44 -2.79 3.54
CA SER A 46 -0.17 -4.14 4.02
C SER A 46 -1.45 -4.81 4.49
N SER A 47 -1.63 -6.07 4.11
CA SER A 47 -2.65 -6.97 4.64
C SER A 47 -2.01 -8.25 5.17
N ALA A 48 -2.82 -9.26 5.49
CA ALA A 48 -2.33 -10.55 5.97
C ALA A 48 -1.42 -11.28 4.97
N SER A 49 -1.60 -11.06 3.66
CA SER A 49 -0.86 -11.77 2.60
C SER A 49 -0.18 -10.87 1.58
N LYS A 50 -0.43 -9.55 1.61
CA LYS A 50 0.04 -8.65 0.55
C LYS A 50 0.73 -7.40 1.10
N ILE A 51 1.73 -6.92 0.37
CA ILE A 51 2.33 -5.60 0.52
C ILE A 51 2.32 -4.90 -0.85
N ILE A 52 1.66 -3.75 -0.94
CA ILE A 52 1.73 -2.85 -2.11
C ILE A 52 2.70 -1.72 -1.78
N MET A 53 3.75 -1.58 -2.59
CA MET A 53 4.82 -0.61 -2.41
C MET A 53 4.44 0.78 -2.93
N PRO A 54 4.86 1.86 -2.24
CA PRO A 54 4.77 3.21 -2.79
C PRO A 54 5.69 3.39 -3.99
N ALA A 55 5.46 4.44 -4.77
CA ALA A 55 6.43 4.86 -5.77
C ALA A 55 7.75 5.34 -5.14
N PHE A 56 8.86 4.84 -5.65
CA PHE A 56 10.21 5.33 -5.31
C PHE A 56 10.45 6.74 -5.88
N GLY A 57 10.04 6.97 -7.13
CA GLY A 57 10.21 8.26 -7.82
C GLY A 57 9.35 9.39 -7.25
N SER A 58 9.80 10.63 -7.46
CA SER A 58 9.08 11.86 -7.04
C SER A 58 8.05 12.33 -8.07
N LEU A 59 8.20 11.94 -9.34
CA LEU A 59 7.41 12.43 -10.46
C LEU A 59 6.08 11.68 -10.67
N THR A 60 5.84 10.61 -9.91
CA THR A 60 4.64 9.82 -10.05
C THR A 60 3.51 10.34 -9.17
N GLY A 61 2.29 10.29 -9.70
CA GLY A 61 1.06 10.45 -8.94
C GLY A 61 0.89 9.36 -7.87
N GLY A 62 -0.35 9.07 -7.48
CA GLY A 62 -0.61 7.97 -6.58
C GLY A 62 -2.04 7.94 -6.10
N LEU A 63 -2.60 6.75 -6.04
CA LEU A 63 -3.94 6.52 -5.54
C LEU A 63 -3.99 6.76 -4.03
N ASP A 64 -5.14 7.21 -3.55
CA ASP A 64 -5.40 7.18 -2.10
C ASP A 64 -5.31 5.74 -1.61
N ALA A 65 -4.76 5.49 -0.42
CA ALA A 65 -4.72 4.16 0.15
C ALA A 65 -6.12 3.54 0.34
N HIS A 66 -7.17 4.36 0.46
CA HIS A 66 -8.57 3.92 0.51
C HIS A 66 -9.21 3.78 -0.88
N HIS A 67 -8.46 3.96 -1.97
CA HIS A 67 -9.01 3.86 -3.32
C HIS A 67 -9.56 2.44 -3.56
N PRO A 68 -10.76 2.29 -4.14
CA PRO A 68 -11.41 0.98 -4.33
C PRO A 68 -10.53 -0.04 -5.04
N GLU A 69 -9.72 0.41 -6.00
CA GLU A 69 -8.78 -0.46 -6.70
C GLU A 69 -7.81 -1.13 -5.72
N ILE A 70 -7.16 -0.34 -4.85
CA ILE A 70 -6.24 -0.88 -3.83
C ILE A 70 -6.99 -1.78 -2.86
N MET A 71 -8.12 -1.31 -2.32
CA MET A 71 -8.90 -2.03 -1.32
C MET A 71 -9.40 -3.39 -1.83
N GLY A 72 -9.72 -3.49 -3.13
CA GLY A 72 -10.12 -4.73 -3.79
C GLY A 72 -9.03 -5.81 -3.82
N HIS A 73 -7.75 -5.45 -3.71
CA HIS A 73 -6.65 -6.42 -3.65
C HIS A 73 -6.26 -6.83 -2.23
N VAL A 74 -6.42 -5.94 -1.23
CA VAL A 74 -5.82 -6.14 0.11
C VAL A 74 -6.82 -6.61 1.17
N GLY A 75 -8.12 -6.50 0.91
CA GLY A 75 -9.18 -6.96 1.80
C GLY A 75 -9.39 -6.09 3.05
N ALA A 76 -10.33 -6.52 3.90
CA ALA A 76 -10.90 -5.68 4.98
C ALA A 76 -9.98 -5.39 6.18
N LYS A 77 -8.84 -6.08 6.30
CA LYS A 77 -7.89 -5.91 7.43
C LYS A 77 -6.57 -5.28 6.99
N ALA A 78 -6.62 -4.39 6.00
CA ALA A 78 -5.45 -3.69 5.50
C ALA A 78 -5.04 -2.50 6.37
N ALA A 79 -3.78 -2.11 6.27
CA ALA A 79 -3.25 -0.92 6.93
C ALA A 79 -2.30 -0.17 6.00
N ALA A 80 -2.35 1.16 6.05
CA ALA A 80 -1.33 2.02 5.48
C ALA A 80 -0.17 2.15 6.45
N LEU A 81 1.05 1.90 5.96
CA LEU A 81 2.29 2.03 6.70
C LEU A 81 3.07 3.22 6.16
N VAL A 82 3.20 4.29 6.95
CA VAL A 82 3.87 5.53 6.55
C VAL A 82 5.27 5.57 7.18
N PRO A 83 6.34 5.45 6.38
CA PRO A 83 7.69 5.57 6.91
C PRO A 83 7.95 7.02 7.32
N VAL A 84 8.46 7.19 8.52
CA VAL A 84 9.06 8.43 9.03
C VAL A 84 10.51 8.14 9.43
N SER A 85 11.27 9.16 9.84
CA SER A 85 12.72 9.05 10.00
C SER A 85 13.19 7.94 10.95
N ASP A 86 12.42 7.67 11.99
CA ASP A 86 12.78 6.78 13.10
C ASP A 86 11.85 5.56 13.25
N ARG A 87 10.73 5.52 12.53
CA ARG A 87 9.71 4.48 12.70
C ARG A 87 8.75 4.35 11.52
N LEU A 88 7.92 3.32 11.59
CA LEU A 88 6.83 3.09 10.66
C LEU A 88 5.49 3.35 11.37
N LEU A 89 4.78 4.41 10.96
CA LEU A 89 3.45 4.69 11.49
C LEU A 89 2.43 3.77 10.83
N LYS A 90 1.51 3.19 11.60
CA LYS A 90 0.46 2.29 11.09
C LYS A 90 -0.92 2.94 11.23
N PHE A 91 -1.66 2.99 10.13
CA PHE A 91 -3.02 3.50 10.06
C PHE A 91 -3.92 2.40 9.50
N PRO A 92 -4.97 1.96 10.22
CA PRO A 92 -5.96 1.05 9.67
C PRO A 92 -6.63 1.64 8.43
N LEU A 93 -6.76 0.84 7.37
CA LEU A 93 -7.62 1.13 6.23
C LEU A 93 -8.92 0.39 6.49
N ALA A 94 -9.77 0.95 7.35
CA ALA A 94 -11.09 0.40 7.58
C ALA A 94 -11.89 0.46 6.28
N ALA A 95 -12.56 -0.63 5.95
CA ALA A 95 -13.64 -0.63 4.96
C ALA A 95 -14.87 0.12 5.50
#